data_AF-A0A7J2L4V9-F1
#
_entry.id   AF-A0A7J2L4V9-F1
#
_cell.length_a   1.000
_cell.length_b   1.000
_cell.length_c   1.000
_cell.angle_alpha   90.00
_cell.angle_beta   90.00
_cell.angle_gamma   90.00
#
_symmetry.space_group_name_H-M   'P 1'
#
loop_
_entity.id
_entity.type
_entity.pdbx_description
1 polymer ?
#
loop_
_entity_poly.entity_id
_entity_poly.type
_entity_poly.pdbx_seq_one_letter_code
_entity_poly.pdbx_strand_id
1 'polypeptide(L)'
;MATVIEHLEFNINNFRNRKTLMLNKLDEAIKRGEVDKEVLPHLEILNSFPFCFTTSSCSGRIALIDAPLVGPKYESKKAYRWHSPVDADIVL
;
A
#
# COMPACT_ATOMS: atom_id res chain seq x y z
N MET A 1 19.20 -40.35 -1.97
CA MET A 1 19.32 -39.50 -0.77
C MET A 1 18.19 -38.49 -0.82
N ALA A 2 17.48 -38.29 0.30
CA ALA A 2 16.10 -37.84 0.38
C ALA A 2 15.80 -36.48 -0.28
N THR A 3 14.69 -36.43 -1.02
CA THR A 3 14.05 -35.22 -1.52
C THR A 3 13.40 -34.49 -0.34
N VAL A 4 13.92 -33.33 0.03
CA VAL A 4 13.29 -32.48 1.05
C VAL A 4 12.07 -31.84 0.40
N ILE A 5 10.88 -32.38 0.70
CA ILE A 5 9.62 -31.72 0.40
C ILE A 5 9.30 -30.86 1.62
N GLU A 6 9.58 -29.57 1.56
CA GLU A 6 9.11 -28.61 2.56
C GLU A 6 7.59 -28.47 2.41
N HIS A 7 6.84 -29.05 3.35
CA HIS A 7 5.41 -28.82 3.46
C HIS A 7 5.17 -27.46 4.10
N LEU A 8 4.74 -26.49 3.30
CA LEU A 8 4.26 -25.21 3.82
C LEU A 8 2.82 -25.40 4.33
N GLU A 9 2.64 -25.49 5.64
CA GLU A 9 1.30 -25.53 6.23
C GLU A 9 0.71 -24.12 6.36
N PHE A 10 -0.50 -23.94 5.81
CA PHE A 10 -1.20 -22.67 5.90
C PHE A 10 -1.79 -22.46 7.30
N ASN A 11 -1.29 -21.46 8.02
CA ASN A 11 -1.81 -21.10 9.34
C ASN A 11 -3.05 -20.20 9.22
N ILE A 12 -4.23 -20.82 9.18
CA ILE A 12 -5.52 -20.13 9.06
C ILE A 12 -5.78 -19.14 10.20
N ASN A 13 -5.34 -19.44 11.41
CA ASN A 13 -5.54 -18.56 12.57
C ASN A 13 -4.65 -17.32 12.45
N ASN A 14 -3.40 -17.47 12.03
CA ASN A 14 -2.52 -16.34 11.75
C ASN A 14 -3.08 -15.46 10.63
N PHE A 15 -3.58 -16.08 9.55
CA PHE A 15 -4.21 -15.36 8.44
C PHE A 15 -5.42 -14.53 8.92
N ARG A 16 -6.34 -15.14 9.68
CA ARG A 16 -7.53 -14.46 10.24
C ARG A 16 -7.14 -13.31 11.17
N ASN A 17 -6.18 -13.54 12.07
CA ASN A 17 -5.72 -12.51 13.00
C ASN A 17 -5.09 -11.33 12.26
N ARG A 18 -4.27 -11.60 11.22
CA ARG A 18 -3.69 -10.55 10.37
C ARG A 18 -4.76 -9.83 9.55
N LYS A 19 -5.73 -10.54 9.00
CA LYS A 19 -6.85 -9.94 8.27
C LYS A 19 -7.61 -8.95 9.16
N THR A 20 -8.03 -9.39 10.36
CA THR A 20 -8.71 -8.52 11.33
C THR A 20 -7.87 -7.29 11.68
N LEU A 21 -6.57 -7.48 11.98
CA LEU A 21 -5.67 -6.38 12.29
C LEU A 21 -5.58 -5.35 11.15
N MET A 22 -5.44 -5.81 9.90
CA MET A 22 -5.30 -4.90 8.76
C MET A 22 -6.60 -4.19 8.40
N LEU A 23 -7.75 -4.86 8.55
CA LEU A 23 -9.05 -4.21 8.35
C LEU A 23 -9.32 -3.12 9.38
N ASN A 24 -8.92 -3.33 10.64
CA ASN A 24 -9.00 -2.29 11.67
C ASN A 24 -8.10 -1.09 11.33
N LYS A 25 -6.88 -1.34 10.85
CA LYS A 25 -5.98 -0.26 10.40
C LYS A 25 -6.54 0.50 9.20
N LEU A 26 -7.16 -0.20 8.26
CA LEU A 26 -7.83 0.43 7.12
C LEU A 26 -8.99 1.32 7.58
N ASP A 27 -9.85 0.83 8.47
CA ASP A 27 -10.95 1.62 9.03
C ASP A 27 -10.46 2.89 9.75
N GLU A 28 -9.40 2.79 10.55
CA GLU A 28 -8.76 3.97 11.15
C GLU A 28 -8.21 4.95 10.11
N ALA A 29 -7.53 4.46 9.07
CA ALA A 29 -6.98 5.29 8.00
C ALA A 29 -8.10 6.00 7.20
N ILE A 30 -9.22 5.32 6.94
CA ILE A 30 -10.41 5.90 6.31
C ILE A 30 -10.97 7.03 7.17
N LYS A 31 -11.13 6.80 8.48
CA LYS A 31 -11.62 7.81 9.44
C LYS A 31 -10.70 9.03 9.54
N ARG A 32 -9.38 8.85 9.40
CA ARG A 32 -8.40 9.94 9.38
C ARG A 32 -8.28 10.64 8.02
N GLY A 33 -8.92 10.14 6.97
CA GLY A 33 -8.80 10.67 5.61
C GLY A 33 -7.43 10.41 4.98
N GLU A 34 -6.71 9.38 5.43
CA GLU A 34 -5.37 9.02 4.97
C GLU A 34 -5.37 8.08 3.74
N VAL A 35 -6.55 7.63 3.31
CA VAL A 35 -6.73 6.70 2.18
C VAL A 35 -7.14 7.47 0.93
N ASP A 36 -6.47 7.19 -0.19
CA ASP A 36 -6.85 7.73 -1.50
C ASP A 36 -8.28 7.28 -1.85
N LYS A 37 -9.20 8.24 -1.99
CA LYS A 37 -10.63 7.93 -2.21
C LYS A 37 -10.88 7.10 -3.46
N GLU A 38 -10.05 7.29 -4.49
CA GLU A 38 -10.14 6.58 -5.77
C GLU A 38 -9.89 5.07 -5.63
N VAL A 39 -9.09 4.64 -4.66
CA VAL A 39 -8.79 3.21 -4.47
C VAL A 39 -9.80 2.51 -3.55
N LEU A 40 -10.62 3.25 -2.78
CA LEU A 40 -11.57 2.67 -1.83
C LEU A 40 -12.46 1.55 -2.42
N PRO A 41 -13.09 1.71 -3.60
CA PRO A 41 -13.91 0.64 -4.18
C PRO A 41 -13.12 -0.65 -4.42
N HIS A 42 -11.85 -0.54 -4.79
CA HIS A 42 -10.96 -1.69 -5.01
C HIS A 42 -10.62 -2.37 -3.68
N LEU A 43 -10.35 -1.59 -2.64
CA LEU A 43 -10.09 -2.11 -1.30
C LEU A 43 -11.30 -2.87 -0.75
N GLU A 44 -12.50 -2.34 -0.93
CA GLU A 44 -13.75 -2.98 -0.50
C GLU A 44 -13.93 -4.34 -1.19
N ILE A 45 -13.78 -4.38 -2.52
CA ILE A 45 -13.89 -5.62 -3.31
C ILE A 45 -12.86 -6.64 -2.84
N LEU A 46 -11.58 -6.28 -2.76
CA LEU A 46 -10.52 -7.21 -2.37
C LEU A 46 -10.72 -7.75 -0.94
N ASN A 47 -11.09 -6.88 -0.01
CA ASN A 47 -11.28 -7.29 1.39
C ASN A 47 -12.55 -8.11 1.61
N SER A 48 -13.51 -8.07 0.68
CA SER A 48 -14.70 -8.93 0.71
C SER A 48 -14.37 -10.41 0.51
N PHE A 49 -13.26 -10.74 -0.17
CA PHE A 49 -12.88 -12.13 -0.42
C PHE A 49 -12.34 -12.82 0.84
N PRO A 50 -12.72 -14.07 1.13
CA PRO A 50 -12.30 -14.74 2.36
C PRO A 50 -10.81 -15.13 2.38
N PHE A 51 -10.16 -15.18 1.21
CA PHE A 51 -8.81 -15.70 1.03
C PHE A 51 -7.73 -14.62 0.87
N CYS A 52 -8.10 -13.33 0.87
CA CYS A 52 -7.14 -12.23 0.86
C CYS A 52 -7.59 -11.06 1.73
N PHE A 53 -6.65 -10.13 1.95
CA PHE A 53 -6.88 -8.83 2.58
C PHE A 53 -5.79 -7.86 2.15
N THR A 54 -6.08 -6.57 2.15
CA THR A 54 -5.13 -5.50 1.81
C THR A 54 -4.32 -5.07 3.03
N THR A 55 -3.08 -4.63 2.84
CA THR A 55 -2.21 -4.15 3.93
C THR A 55 -1.89 -2.66 3.78
N SER A 56 -1.38 -2.28 2.61
CA SER A 56 -1.11 -0.90 2.19
C SER A 56 -1.42 -0.76 0.70
N SER A 57 -1.91 0.40 0.29
CA SER A 57 -2.31 0.68 -1.10
C SER A 57 -2.25 2.17 -1.37
N CYS A 58 -2.11 2.55 -2.64
CA CYS A 58 -2.09 3.93 -3.13
C CYS A 58 -2.70 3.92 -4.54
N SER A 59 -3.50 4.93 -4.89
CA SER A 59 -4.13 5.03 -6.21
C SER A 59 -3.17 5.49 -7.31
N GLY A 60 -1.97 5.94 -6.93
CA GLY A 60 -0.99 6.55 -7.83
C GLY A 60 -0.63 7.95 -7.32
N ARG A 61 0.50 8.48 -7.78
CA ARG A 61 0.93 9.83 -7.42
C ARG A 61 1.88 10.44 -8.44
N ILE A 62 1.81 11.76 -8.54
CA ILE A 62 2.85 12.61 -9.13
C ILE A 62 3.69 13.15 -7.98
N ALA A 63 5.02 13.15 -8.13
CA ALA A 63 5.92 13.65 -7.10
C ALA A 63 7.08 14.41 -7.71
N LEU A 64 7.38 15.59 -7.15
CA LEU A 64 8.63 16.30 -7.39
C LEU A 64 9.60 15.92 -6.28
N ILE A 65 10.73 15.34 -6.68
CA ILE A 65 11.77 14.89 -5.77
C ILE A 65 13.10 15.54 -6.15
N ASP A 66 13.82 16.04 -5.16
CA ASP A 66 15.22 16.39 -5.28
C ASP A 66 16.01 15.13 -4.98
N ALA A 67 16.65 14.57 -6.01
CA ALA A 67 17.36 13.30 -5.90
C ALA A 67 18.75 13.44 -6.53
N PRO A 68 19.78 12.84 -5.92
CA PRO A 68 21.10 12.81 -6.53
C PRO A 68 21.05 12.05 -7.87
N LEU A 69 21.77 12.57 -8.87
CA LEU A 69 21.88 11.94 -10.19
C LEU A 69 22.48 10.53 -10.12
N VAL A 70 23.40 10.33 -9.18
CA VAL A 70 24.04 9.05 -8.85
C VAL A 70 24.13 8.95 -7.33
N GLY A 71 23.57 7.90 -6.74
CA GLY A 71 23.53 7.70 -5.29
C GLY A 71 22.29 6.90 -4.85
N PRO A 72 22.21 6.52 -3.57
CA PRO A 72 21.11 5.71 -3.07
C PRO A 72 19.82 6.54 -2.91
N LYS A 73 18.68 5.92 -3.25
CA LYS A 73 17.34 6.55 -3.23
C LYS A 73 16.92 7.13 -1.88
N TYR A 74 17.54 6.74 -0.77
CA TYR A 74 17.20 7.28 0.56
C TYR A 74 17.75 8.69 0.79
N GLU A 75 18.70 9.15 -0.03
CA GLU A 75 19.24 10.51 0.02
C GLU A 75 18.32 11.53 -0.68
N SER A 76 17.30 11.06 -1.39
CA SER A 76 16.33 11.93 -2.07
C SER A 76 15.48 12.70 -1.07
N LYS A 77 15.38 14.01 -1.24
CA LYS A 77 14.45 14.88 -0.51
C LYS A 77 13.14 14.96 -1.28
N LYS A 78 12.03 14.69 -0.60
CA LYS A 78 10.70 14.90 -1.17
C LYS A 78 10.39 16.39 -1.14
N ALA A 79 10.23 17.01 -2.31
CA ALA A 79 9.79 18.40 -2.39
C ALA A 79 8.26 18.47 -2.32
N TYR A 80 7.56 17.77 -3.24
CA TYR A 80 6.09 17.82 -3.35
C TYR A 80 5.47 16.49 -3.79
N ARG A 81 4.20 16.26 -3.45
CA ARG A 81 3.42 15.05 -3.79
C ARG A 81 1.95 15.37 -4.04
N TRP A 82 1.38 14.78 -5.09
CA TRP A 82 -0.02 14.88 -5.47
C TRP A 82 -0.58 13.49 -5.78
N HIS A 83 -1.79 13.19 -5.30
CA HIS A 83 -2.52 11.93 -5.58
C HIS A 83 -3.58 12.10 -6.67
N SER A 84 -3.50 13.19 -7.44
CA SER A 84 -4.36 13.51 -8.58
C SER A 84 -3.51 14.24 -9.64
N PRO A 85 -3.99 14.36 -10.90
CA PRO A 85 -3.31 15.16 -11.92
C PRO A 85 -2.99 16.57 -11.41
N VAL A 86 -1.80 17.08 -11.76
CA VAL A 86 -1.33 18.41 -11.39
C VAL A 86 -1.02 19.21 -12.65
N ASP A 87 -1.43 20.47 -12.66
CA ASP A 87 -1.13 21.39 -13.76
C ASP A 87 0.35 21.76 -13.77
N ALA A 88 0.93 21.92 -14.96
CA ALA A 88 2.35 22.25 -15.11
C ALA A 88 2.73 23.53 -14.36
N ASP A 89 1.84 24.52 -14.33
CA ASP A 89 2.05 25.81 -13.67
C ASP A 89 2.15 25.72 -12.13
N ILE A 90 1.69 24.62 -11.52
CA ILE A 90 1.83 24.38 -10.07
C ILE A 90 3.20 23.75 -9.76
N VAL A 91 3.84 23.13 -10.76
CA VAL A 91 5.10 22.40 -10.61
C VAL A 91 6.32 23.25 -10.98
N LEU A 92 6.14 24.25 -11.84
CA LEU A 92 7.15 25.23 -12.29
C LEU A 92 7.36 26.37 -11.28
#